data_AF-A0A382SRJ6-F1
#
_entry.id   AF-A0A382SRJ6-F1
#
_cell.length_a   1.000
_cell.length_b   1.000
_cell.length_c   1.000
_cell.angle_alpha   90.00
_cell.angle_beta   90.00
_cell.angle_gamma   90.00
#
_symmetry.space_group_name_H-M   'P 1'
#
loop_
_entity.id
_entity.type
_entity.pdbx_description
1 polymer ?
#
loop_
_entity_poly.entity_id
_entity_poly.type
_entity_poly.pdbx_seq_one_letter_code
_entity_poly.pdbx_strand_id
1 'polypeptide(L)'
;MDKVNFTRMENGTAEEYAFLEQLEEQFKVDLPKRLIERLMSLNSTLSGYQISRLEHSLQGATRAYRAGEDLEMVMAVLFHDIGDELAPYSHSEMAAALLRPFVSEKTYWIVKHHGVFQMYYYVHHSGGDRNVRELFSDSPWYQD
;
A
#
# COMPACT_ATOMS: atom_id res chain seq x y z
N MET A 1 -24.28 -8.49 -23.46
CA MET A 1 -23.41 -7.60 -24.26
C MET A 1 -21.98 -8.02 -23.93
N ASP A 2 -21.06 -8.10 -24.89
CA ASP A 2 -19.67 -8.54 -24.60
C ASP A 2 -18.69 -7.35 -24.48
N LYS A 3 -19.03 -6.23 -25.10
CA LYS A 3 -18.30 -4.95 -25.06
C LYS A 3 -19.26 -3.81 -25.38
N VAL A 4 -18.95 -2.62 -24.87
CA VAL A 4 -19.62 -1.37 -25.25
C VAL A 4 -19.29 -0.97 -26.69
N ASN A 5 -20.15 -0.16 -27.30
CA ASN A 5 -20.00 0.37 -28.66
C ASN A 5 -19.38 1.78 -28.68
N PHE A 6 -19.49 2.55 -27.59
CA PHE A 6 -18.92 3.89 -27.55
C PHE A 6 -17.39 3.86 -27.72
N THR A 7 -16.85 4.81 -28.49
CA THR A 7 -15.41 5.04 -28.64
C THR A 7 -14.92 6.27 -27.88
N ARG A 8 -15.85 7.06 -27.35
CA ARG A 8 -15.63 8.19 -26.42
C ARG A 8 -16.61 8.06 -25.28
N MET A 9 -16.17 8.24 -24.04
CA MET A 9 -17.02 8.07 -22.85
C MET A 9 -18.28 8.96 -22.89
N GLU A 10 -18.17 10.19 -23.40
CA GLU A 10 -19.31 11.12 -23.53
C GLU A 10 -20.47 10.60 -24.39
N ASN A 11 -20.21 9.60 -25.25
CA ASN A 11 -21.19 9.00 -26.15
C ASN A 11 -21.77 7.68 -25.63
N GLY A 12 -21.42 7.25 -24.42
CA GLY A 12 -21.94 6.01 -23.84
C GLY A 12 -23.43 6.11 -23.49
N THR A 13 -24.15 4.99 -23.59
CA THR A 13 -25.56 4.91 -23.16
C THR A 13 -25.70 4.40 -21.73
N ALA A 14 -26.87 4.63 -21.12
CA ALA A 14 -27.16 4.14 -19.77
C ALA A 14 -27.07 2.61 -19.69
N GLU A 15 -27.52 1.90 -20.73
CA GLU A 15 -27.46 0.43 -20.82
C GLU A 15 -26.01 -0.07 -20.89
N GLU A 16 -25.13 0.65 -21.59
CA GLU A 16 -23.70 0.33 -21.68
C GLU A 16 -23.01 0.52 -20.33
N TYR A 17 -23.34 1.59 -19.61
CA TYR A 17 -22.81 1.82 -18.27
C TYR A 17 -23.33 0.83 -17.23
N ALA A 18 -24.61 0.45 -17.29
CA ALA A 18 -25.15 -0.62 -16.44
C ALA A 18 -24.46 -1.96 -16.71
N PHE A 19 -24.12 -2.25 -17.97
CA PHE A 19 -23.30 -3.42 -18.31
C PHE A 19 -21.88 -3.33 -17.73
N LEU A 20 -21.20 -2.17 -17.87
CA LEU A 20 -19.86 -1.97 -17.31
C LEU A 20 -19.84 -2.05 -15.78
N GLU A 21 -20.87 -1.53 -15.11
CA GLU A 21 -20.99 -1.56 -13.65
C GLU A 21 -21.00 -2.99 -13.11
N GLN A 22 -21.73 -3.91 -13.74
CA GLN A 22 -21.74 -5.33 -13.37
C GLN A 22 -20.35 -5.97 -13.49
N LEU A 23 -19.58 -5.62 -14.54
CA LEU A 23 -18.21 -6.09 -14.70
C LEU A 23 -17.28 -5.48 -13.65
N GLU A 24 -17.47 -4.20 -13.32
CA GLU A 24 -16.69 -3.49 -12.32
C GLU A 24 -16.94 -4.04 -10.91
N GLU A 25 -18.18 -4.41 -10.58
CA GLU A 25 -18.52 -5.09 -9.32
C GLU A 25 -17.75 -6.40 -9.18
N GLN A 26 -17.79 -7.27 -10.21
CA GLN A 26 -17.02 -8.51 -10.19
C GLN A 26 -15.51 -8.23 -10.08
N PHE A 27 -15.01 -7.23 -10.81
CA PHE A 27 -13.61 -6.84 -10.72
C PHE A 27 -13.23 -6.41 -9.29
N LYS A 28 -14.08 -5.63 -8.59
CA LYS A 28 -13.88 -5.23 -7.19
C LYS A 28 -13.89 -6.43 -6.24
N VAL A 29 -14.80 -7.40 -6.42
CA VAL A 29 -14.87 -8.64 -5.62
C VAL A 29 -13.55 -9.42 -5.67
N ASP A 30 -12.90 -9.45 -6.84
CA ASP A 30 -11.64 -10.17 -7.04
C ASP A 30 -10.39 -9.40 -6.54
N LEU A 31 -10.56 -8.20 -5.97
CA LEU A 31 -9.44 -7.37 -5.48
C LEU A 31 -8.53 -8.10 -4.47
N PRO A 32 -9.04 -8.79 -3.43
CA PRO A 32 -8.17 -9.44 -2.44
C PRO A 32 -7.22 -10.46 -3.07
N LYS A 33 -7.69 -11.21 -4.08
CA LYS A 33 -6.86 -12.18 -4.80
C LYS A 33 -5.70 -11.48 -5.51
N ARG A 34 -5.97 -10.38 -6.22
CA ARG A 34 -4.93 -9.61 -6.91
C ARG A 34 -3.94 -8.97 -5.94
N LEU A 35 -4.39 -8.54 -4.76
CA LEU A 35 -3.51 -8.01 -3.72
C LEU A 35 -2.58 -9.09 -3.16
N ILE A 36 -3.09 -10.31 -2.93
CA ILE A 36 -2.28 -11.45 -2.48
C ILE A 36 -1.26 -11.85 -3.55
N GLU A 37 -1.68 -11.92 -4.82
CA GLU A 37 -0.76 -12.20 -5.95
C GLU A 37 0.35 -11.15 -6.03
N ARG A 38 0.02 -9.87 -5.84
CA ARG A 38 1.00 -8.78 -5.82
C ARG A 38 1.93 -8.85 -4.61
N LEU A 39 1.41 -9.16 -3.43
CA LEU A 39 2.23 -9.36 -2.24
C LEU A 39 3.23 -10.49 -2.46
N MET A 40 2.81 -11.63 -3.04
CA MET A 40 3.70 -12.75 -3.35
C MET A 40 4.80 -12.38 -4.36
N SER A 41 4.57 -11.44 -5.28
CA SER A 41 5.60 -11.01 -6.25
C SER A 41 6.75 -10.22 -5.61
N LEU A 42 6.59 -9.73 -4.38
CA LEU A 42 7.66 -9.10 -3.60
C LEU A 42 8.80 -10.07 -3.24
N ASN A 43 8.68 -11.36 -3.56
CA ASN A 43 9.74 -12.33 -3.35
C ASN A 43 10.91 -12.19 -4.35
N SER A 44 10.71 -11.52 -5.48
CA SER A 44 11.71 -11.38 -6.56
C SER A 44 12.22 -9.95 -6.79
N THR A 45 11.99 -9.03 -5.86
CA THR A 45 12.34 -7.60 -6.00
C THR A 45 13.78 -7.29 -5.58
N LEU A 46 14.13 -5.99 -5.49
CA LEU A 46 15.47 -5.42 -5.27
C LEU A 46 16.48 -6.34 -4.57
N SER A 47 17.45 -6.83 -5.34
CA SER A 47 18.56 -7.67 -4.90
C SER A 47 19.55 -6.88 -4.04
N GLY A 48 19.98 -7.46 -2.92
CA GLY A 48 21.06 -6.90 -2.07
C GLY A 48 20.82 -7.04 -0.57
N TYR A 49 19.58 -7.26 -0.14
CA TYR A 49 19.25 -7.57 1.25
C TYR A 49 19.26 -9.09 1.50
N GLN A 50 19.48 -9.49 2.76
CA GLN A 50 19.52 -10.89 3.19
C GLN A 50 18.17 -11.62 3.08
N ILE A 51 17.08 -10.87 3.02
CA ILE A 51 15.70 -11.37 2.90
C ILE A 51 14.96 -10.59 1.82
N SER A 52 13.98 -11.24 1.20
CA SER A 52 13.11 -10.61 0.21
C SER A 52 12.17 -9.58 0.84
N ARG A 53 11.54 -8.73 0.01
CA ARG A 53 10.53 -7.77 0.49
C ARG A 53 9.30 -8.47 1.04
N LEU A 54 8.93 -9.63 0.45
CA LEU A 54 7.87 -10.48 0.99
C LEU A 54 8.22 -10.99 2.39
N GLU A 55 9.43 -11.51 2.59
CA GLU A 55 9.88 -11.99 3.90
C GLU A 55 9.90 -10.87 4.95
N HIS A 56 10.38 -9.68 4.57
CA HIS A 56 10.32 -8.49 5.43
C HIS A 56 8.89 -8.14 5.85
N SER A 57 7.95 -8.09 4.89
CA SER A 57 6.54 -7.80 5.15
C SER A 57 5.90 -8.84 6.09
N LEU A 58 6.15 -10.13 5.84
CA LEU A 58 5.66 -11.22 6.69
C LEU A 58 6.25 -11.19 8.10
N GLN A 59 7.55 -10.89 8.23
CA GLN A 59 8.18 -10.73 9.54
C GLN A 59 7.58 -9.57 10.33
N GLY A 60 7.37 -8.42 9.69
CA GLY A 60 6.72 -7.26 10.30
C GLY A 60 5.31 -7.59 10.78
N ALA A 61 4.47 -8.13 9.91
CA ALA A 61 3.08 -8.48 10.23
C ALA A 61 3.00 -9.54 11.34
N THR A 62 3.91 -10.53 11.32
CA THR A 62 4.00 -11.55 12.38
C THR A 62 4.39 -10.94 13.72
N ARG A 63 5.28 -9.95 13.75
CA ARG A 63 5.65 -9.24 14.98
C ARG A 63 4.48 -8.44 15.53
N ALA A 64 3.77 -7.69 14.68
CA ALA A 64 2.56 -6.95 15.06
C ALA A 64 1.50 -7.90 15.64
N TYR A 65 1.23 -9.03 14.97
CA TYR A 65 0.28 -10.04 15.44
C TYR A 65 0.68 -10.60 16.81
N ARG A 66 1.96 -10.93 17.01
CA ARG A 66 2.47 -11.44 18.30
C ARG A 66 2.49 -10.39 19.40
N ALA A 67 2.54 -9.11 19.06
CA ALA A 67 2.44 -8.00 19.99
C ALA A 67 0.98 -7.74 20.43
N GLY A 68 0.00 -8.40 19.82
CA GLY A 68 -1.41 -8.21 20.14
C GLY A 68 -2.03 -6.96 19.50
N GLU A 69 -1.39 -6.44 18.44
CA GLU A 69 -1.96 -5.35 17.64
C GLU A 69 -3.28 -5.76 17.00
N ASP A 70 -4.13 -4.78 16.69
CA ASP A 70 -5.37 -5.04 15.98
C ASP A 70 -5.12 -5.55 14.55
N LEU A 71 -6.14 -6.18 13.97
CA LEU A 71 -6.03 -6.76 12.63
C LEU A 71 -5.74 -5.69 11.57
N GLU A 72 -6.22 -4.47 11.75
CA GLU A 72 -6.00 -3.37 10.80
C GLU A 72 -4.50 -3.05 10.72
N MET A 73 -3.82 -2.91 11.86
CA MET A 73 -2.39 -2.65 11.93
C MET A 73 -1.58 -3.84 11.40
N VAL A 74 -1.95 -5.08 11.75
CA VAL A 74 -1.30 -6.28 11.21
C VAL A 74 -1.37 -6.29 9.67
N MET A 75 -2.52 -5.97 9.10
CA MET A 75 -2.71 -5.89 7.65
C MET A 75 -1.95 -4.71 7.04
N ALA A 76 -1.94 -3.56 7.70
CA ALA A 76 -1.18 -2.39 7.26
C ALA A 76 0.31 -2.70 7.17
N VAL A 77 0.88 -3.37 8.18
CA VAL A 77 2.28 -3.80 8.17
C VAL A 77 2.52 -4.86 7.10
N LEU A 78 1.58 -5.78 6.85
CA LEU A 78 1.72 -6.77 5.79
C LEU A 78 1.81 -6.14 4.39
N PHE A 79 1.12 -5.02 4.17
CA PHE A 79 1.01 -4.38 2.86
C PHE A 79 1.81 -3.07 2.71
N HIS A 80 2.54 -2.61 3.72
CA HIS A 80 3.18 -1.28 3.70
C HIS A 80 4.15 -1.08 2.53
N ASP A 81 4.87 -2.13 2.12
CA ASP A 81 5.86 -2.08 1.02
C ASP A 81 5.30 -2.55 -0.34
N ILE A 82 3.98 -2.77 -0.49
CA ILE A 82 3.40 -3.28 -1.74
C ILE A 82 3.64 -2.36 -2.96
N GLY A 83 3.93 -1.07 -2.69
CA GLY A 83 4.23 -0.06 -3.71
C GLY A 83 5.66 -0.10 -4.25
N ASP A 84 6.59 -0.83 -3.64
CA ASP A 84 8.04 -0.73 -3.91
C ASP A 84 8.39 -0.93 -5.39
N GLU A 85 7.72 -1.87 -6.05
CA GLU A 85 8.03 -2.24 -7.43
C GLU A 85 7.55 -1.20 -8.45
N LEU A 86 6.44 -0.49 -8.18
CA LEU A 86 5.84 0.47 -9.12
C LEU A 86 6.19 1.92 -8.81
N ALA A 87 6.38 2.23 -7.53
CA ALA A 87 6.59 3.58 -7.05
C ALA A 87 7.74 3.65 -6.04
N PRO A 88 8.98 3.23 -6.39
CA PRO A 88 10.08 3.16 -5.42
C PRO A 88 10.38 4.49 -4.72
N TYR A 89 10.11 5.63 -5.38
CA TYR A 89 10.29 6.97 -4.82
C TYR A 89 9.15 7.45 -3.92
N SER A 90 8.00 6.77 -3.93
CA SER A 90 6.78 7.17 -3.20
C SER A 90 5.95 5.96 -2.76
N HIS A 91 6.60 4.82 -2.50
CA HIS A 91 5.94 3.52 -2.29
C HIS A 91 4.98 3.59 -1.10
N SER A 92 5.36 4.32 -0.05
CA SER A 92 4.53 4.54 1.14
C SER A 92 3.22 5.24 0.81
N GLU A 93 3.24 6.24 -0.08
CA GLU A 93 2.02 6.92 -0.52
C GLU A 93 1.13 6.02 -1.38
N MET A 94 1.74 5.23 -2.27
CA MET A 94 1.01 4.27 -3.09
C MET A 94 0.34 3.19 -2.23
N ALA A 95 1.06 2.62 -1.28
CA ALA A 95 0.52 1.63 -0.34
C ALA A 95 -0.62 2.24 0.50
N ALA A 96 -0.44 3.46 1.00
CA ALA A 96 -1.47 4.16 1.76
C ALA A 96 -2.73 4.41 0.92
N ALA A 97 -2.59 4.82 -0.34
CA ALA A 97 -3.72 5.05 -1.24
C ALA A 97 -4.52 3.76 -1.49
N LEU A 98 -3.83 2.62 -1.61
CA LEU A 98 -4.45 1.30 -1.77
C LEU A 98 -5.24 0.88 -0.53
N LEU A 99 -4.68 1.10 0.66
CA LEU A 99 -5.28 0.70 1.93
C LEU A 99 -6.38 1.64 2.42
N ARG A 100 -6.36 2.92 1.99
CA ARG A 100 -7.25 3.99 2.47
C ARG A 100 -8.73 3.62 2.59
N PRO A 101 -9.36 2.88 1.65
CA PRO A 101 -10.79 2.55 1.77
C PRO A 101 -11.12 1.57 2.92
N PHE A 102 -10.11 0.93 3.51
CA PHE A 102 -10.27 -0.20 4.43
C PHE A 102 -9.71 0.06 5.83
N VAL A 103 -9.05 1.20 6.05
CA VAL A 103 -8.31 1.49 7.28
C VAL A 103 -8.70 2.83 7.87
N SER A 104 -8.46 3.02 9.16
CA SER A 104 -8.62 4.30 9.84
C SER A 104 -7.69 5.38 9.28
N GLU A 105 -8.04 6.65 9.50
CA GLU A 105 -7.17 7.78 9.14
C GLU A 105 -5.79 7.70 9.82
N LYS A 106 -5.73 7.15 11.05
CA LYS A 106 -4.48 6.88 11.76
C LYS A 106 -3.59 5.92 10.96
N THR A 107 -4.11 4.75 10.61
CA THR A 107 -3.35 3.74 9.87
C THR A 107 -2.98 4.22 8.48
N TYR A 108 -3.89 4.90 7.78
CA TYR A 108 -3.59 5.56 6.50
C TYR A 108 -2.39 6.49 6.63
N TRP A 109 -2.37 7.32 7.67
CA TRP A 109 -1.27 8.25 7.91
C TRP A 109 0.04 7.55 8.25
N ILE A 110 0.01 6.55 9.11
CA ILE A 110 1.21 5.76 9.48
C ILE A 110 1.81 5.14 8.22
N VAL A 111 1.01 4.43 7.42
CA VAL A 111 1.49 3.82 6.16
C VAL A 111 1.96 4.89 5.19
N LYS A 112 1.28 6.02 5.05
CA LYS A 112 1.70 7.07 4.12
C LYS A 112 3.10 7.61 4.42
N HIS A 113 3.44 7.76 5.70
CA HIS A 113 4.68 8.42 6.13
C HIS A 113 5.78 7.44 6.56
N HIS A 114 5.52 6.13 6.59
CA HIS A 114 6.50 5.15 7.07
C HIS A 114 7.84 5.25 6.33
N GLY A 115 7.82 5.57 5.02
CA GLY A 115 9.02 5.74 4.21
C GLY A 115 9.95 6.84 4.70
N VAL A 116 9.41 7.91 5.28
CA VAL A 116 10.20 8.99 5.91
C VAL A 116 10.66 8.58 7.31
N PHE A 117 9.82 7.86 8.05
CA PHE A 117 10.17 7.39 9.39
C PHE A 117 11.29 6.34 9.37
N GLN A 118 11.33 5.44 8.37
CA GLN A 118 12.42 4.48 8.23
C GLN A 118 13.77 5.14 7.92
N MET A 119 13.78 6.30 7.26
CA MET A 119 15.01 7.02 6.90
C MET A 119 15.85 7.37 8.13
N TYR A 120 15.21 7.52 9.29
CA TYR A 120 15.88 7.71 10.58
C TYR A 120 17.03 6.71 10.81
N TYR A 121 16.86 5.46 10.37
CA TYR A 121 17.82 4.39 10.61
C TYR A 121 19.02 4.38 9.66
N TYR A 122 18.92 4.94 8.45
CA TYR A 122 19.99 4.76 7.45
C TYR A 122 20.40 6.01 6.67
N VAL A 123 19.53 7.02 6.52
CA VAL A 123 19.76 8.10 5.54
C VAL A 123 21.01 8.94 5.84
N HIS A 124 21.41 9.01 7.10
CA HIS A 124 22.64 9.69 7.55
C HIS A 124 23.93 9.02 7.06
N HIS A 125 23.90 7.73 6.72
CA HIS A 125 25.01 7.05 6.06
C HIS A 125 25.18 7.47 4.58
N SER A 126 24.18 8.16 4.01
CA SER A 126 24.20 8.72 2.67
C SER A 126 24.21 10.26 2.67
N GLY A 127 24.50 10.88 3.81
CA GLY A 127 24.61 12.33 3.96
C GLY A 127 23.27 13.07 4.12
N GLY A 128 22.15 12.35 4.27
CA GLY A 128 20.85 12.95 4.54
C GLY A 128 20.59 13.22 6.03
N ASP A 129 19.53 13.98 6.31
CA ASP A 129 19.09 14.24 7.68
C ASP A 129 18.18 13.13 8.19
N ARG A 130 18.64 12.37 9.19
CA ARG A 130 17.85 11.32 9.84
C ARG A 130 16.62 11.85 10.59
N ASN A 131 16.62 13.13 10.95
CA ASN A 131 15.54 13.77 11.68
C ASN A 131 14.45 14.35 10.77
N VAL A 132 14.48 14.09 9.47
CA VAL A 132 13.45 14.57 8.51
C VAL A 132 12.01 14.22 8.92
N ARG A 133 11.81 13.16 9.71
CA ARG A 133 10.49 12.82 10.29
C ARG A 133 9.93 13.94 11.19
N GLU A 134 10.75 14.79 11.79
CA GLU A 134 10.33 15.88 12.68
C GLU A 134 9.42 16.91 11.99
N LEU A 135 9.41 16.94 10.65
CA LEU A 135 8.42 17.67 9.84
C LEU A 135 6.97 17.27 10.18
N PHE A 136 6.77 16.10 10.78
CA PHE A 136 5.48 15.54 11.15
C PHE A 136 5.19 15.59 12.66
N SER A 137 6.00 16.31 13.44
CA SER A 137 5.92 16.35 14.91
C SER A 137 4.59 16.88 15.46
N ASP A 138 3.86 17.70 14.69
CA ASP A 138 2.54 18.21 15.06
C ASP A 138 1.40 17.18 14.84
N SER A 139 1.68 16.05 14.19
CA SER A 139 0.68 14.99 13.99
C SER A 139 0.35 14.27 15.31
N PRO A 140 -0.93 14.01 15.61
CA PRO A 140 -1.31 13.21 16.78
C PRO A 140 -0.78 11.77 16.72
N TRP A 141 -0.38 11.29 15.54
CA TRP A 141 0.12 9.94 15.30
C TRP A 141 1.64 9.86 15.14
N TYR A 142 2.37 10.95 15.44
CA TYR A 142 3.83 10.98 15.27
C TYR A 142 4.57 9.93 16.12
N GLN A 143 4.02 9.57 17.28
CA GLN A 143 4.63 8.60 18.20
C GLN A 143 4.08 7.16 18.05
N ASP A 144 3.15 6.97 17.10
CA ASP A 144 2.54 5.67 16.83
C ASP A 144 3.37 4.82 15.84
#